data_AF-A0A9E6NQX3-F1
#
_entry.id   AF-A0A9E6NQX3-F1
#
_cell.length_a   1.000
_cell.length_b   1.000
_cell.length_c   1.000
_cell.angle_alpha   90.00
_cell.angle_beta   90.00
_cell.angle_gamma   90.00
#
_symmetry.space_group_name_H-M   'P 1'
#
loop_
_entity.id
_entity.type
_entity.pdbx_description
1 polymer ?
#
loop_
_entity_poly.entity_id
_entity_poly.type
_entity_poly.pdbx_seq_one_letter_code
_entity_poly.pdbx_strand_id
1 'polypeptide(L)'
;MSFFPPKLEAEATHGGIAVVNNGSGPVTIAATTAAISSLLNPLLIKIVSTHTPYDEIPDVELDYPGVDEKIEYNRVSVYSEVIVDNVGYMELIENLISTIDDEEPGAQKRFLFAINQKYKSARRELFLNQTERPVTPEQKLNITRIGSDELILKVSELIVDIKTGFHGAPSELVDWARQLIVCYGFIHCKILEPPK
;
A
#
# COMPACT_ATOMS: atom_id res chain seq x y z
N MET A 1 -43.77 13.81 -35.27
CA MET A 1 -43.60 13.35 -33.87
C MET A 1 -42.16 12.88 -33.73
N SER A 2 -41.30 13.70 -33.12
CA SER A 2 -39.89 13.38 -32.86
C SER A 2 -39.79 12.56 -31.58
N PHE A 3 -39.47 11.27 -31.70
CA PHE A 3 -39.09 10.42 -30.58
C PHE A 3 -37.64 10.75 -30.19
N PHE A 4 -37.46 11.51 -29.11
CA PHE A 4 -36.17 11.58 -28.42
C PHE A 4 -36.11 10.40 -27.44
N PRO A 5 -35.10 9.52 -27.48
CA PRO A 5 -34.91 8.53 -26.44
C PRO A 5 -34.60 9.25 -25.11
N PRO A 6 -35.04 8.71 -23.96
CA PRO A 6 -34.76 9.30 -22.66
C PRO A 6 -33.24 9.36 -22.46
N LYS A 7 -32.73 10.52 -22.01
CA LYS A 7 -31.37 10.60 -21.46
C LYS A 7 -31.33 9.72 -20.21
N LEU A 8 -30.71 8.55 -20.31
CA LEU A 8 -30.31 7.82 -19.11
C LEU A 8 -29.18 8.59 -18.46
N GLU A 9 -29.47 9.21 -17.32
CA GLU A 9 -28.47 9.75 -16.40
C GLU A 9 -28.26 8.69 -15.31
N ALA A 10 -27.01 8.26 -15.13
CA ALA A 10 -26.63 7.40 -14.04
C ALA A 10 -25.78 8.22 -13.07
N GLU A 11 -26.23 8.30 -11.82
CA GLU A 11 -25.50 8.93 -10.74
C GLU A 11 -24.92 7.85 -9.83
N ALA A 12 -23.67 8.05 -9.41
CA ALA A 12 -23.06 7.24 -8.36
C ALA A 12 -22.92 8.08 -7.09
N THR A 13 -23.22 7.46 -5.95
CA THR A 13 -22.96 8.03 -4.63
C THR A 13 -21.92 7.17 -3.90
N HIS A 14 -21.23 7.75 -2.91
CA HIS A 14 -20.27 7.03 -2.05
C HIS A 14 -19.11 6.34 -2.81
N GLY A 15 -18.51 7.01 -3.80
CA GLY A 15 -17.34 6.48 -4.51
C GLY A 15 -17.64 5.37 -5.54
N GLY A 16 -18.92 5.14 -5.84
CA GLY A 16 -19.31 4.23 -6.92
C GLY A 16 -18.96 4.77 -8.32
N ILE A 17 -18.94 3.87 -9.31
CA ILE A 17 -18.77 4.23 -10.72
C ILE A 17 -20.10 4.03 -11.43
N ALA A 18 -20.70 5.11 -11.92
CA ALA A 18 -21.89 5.05 -12.76
C ALA A 18 -21.48 5.04 -14.23
N VAL A 19 -21.98 4.04 -14.98
CA VAL A 19 -21.65 3.88 -16.39
C VAL A 19 -22.92 3.74 -17.20
N VAL A 20 -23.13 4.68 -18.12
CA VAL A 20 -24.21 4.60 -19.12
C VAL A 20 -23.62 4.08 -20.42
N ASN A 21 -23.99 2.86 -20.80
CA ASN A 21 -23.62 2.28 -22.08
C ASN A 21 -24.81 2.31 -23.05
N ASN A 22 -24.66 3.03 -24.16
CA ASN A 22 -25.68 3.10 -25.22
C ASN A 22 -25.35 2.21 -26.44
N GLY A 23 -24.31 1.35 -26.36
CA GLY A 23 -23.88 0.46 -27.44
C GLY A 23 -23.89 -1.03 -27.05
N SER A 24 -23.73 -1.94 -28.02
CA SER A 24 -23.80 -3.41 -27.82
C SER A 24 -22.45 -4.09 -27.60
N GLY A 25 -21.43 -3.37 -27.13
CA GLY A 25 -20.09 -3.90 -26.84
C GLY A 25 -19.86 -4.15 -25.35
N PRO A 26 -18.89 -5.01 -24.99
CA PRO A 26 -18.46 -5.13 -23.60
C PRO A 26 -17.84 -3.80 -23.12
N VAL A 27 -18.16 -3.41 -21.89
CA VAL A 27 -17.61 -2.20 -21.27
C VAL A 27 -16.58 -2.63 -20.24
N THR A 28 -15.33 -2.20 -20.46
CA THR A 28 -14.25 -2.38 -19.49
C THR A 28 -14.07 -1.07 -18.75
N ILE A 29 -14.36 -1.07 -17.45
CA ILE A 29 -14.07 0.07 -16.58
C ILE A 29 -12.62 -0.08 -16.14
N ALA A 30 -11.72 0.68 -16.77
CA ALA A 30 -10.36 0.79 -16.26
C ALA A 30 -10.39 1.50 -14.90
N ALA A 31 -9.67 0.97 -13.92
CA ALA A 31 -9.52 1.59 -12.62
C ALA A 31 -8.98 3.03 -12.80
N THR A 32 -9.78 4.03 -12.45
CA THR A 32 -9.36 5.43 -12.52
C THR A 32 -8.62 5.83 -11.25
N THR A 33 -7.67 6.77 -11.36
CA THR A 33 -6.97 7.35 -10.22
C THR A 33 -7.93 7.83 -9.11
N ALA A 34 -9.09 8.38 -9.49
CA ALA A 34 -10.14 8.77 -8.56
C ALA A 34 -10.73 7.60 -7.76
N ALA A 35 -10.97 6.44 -8.40
CA ALA A 35 -11.47 5.25 -7.70
C ALA A 35 -10.43 4.71 -6.70
N ILE A 36 -9.14 4.79 -7.04
CA ILE A 36 -8.04 4.42 -6.15
C ILE A 36 -7.98 5.36 -4.96
N SER A 37 -8.00 6.67 -5.19
CA SER A 37 -8.00 7.68 -4.11
C SER A 37 -9.18 7.47 -3.15
N SER A 38 -10.36 7.13 -3.68
CA SER A 38 -11.55 6.83 -2.87
C SER A 38 -11.42 5.58 -2.00
N LEU A 39 -10.55 4.63 -2.35
CA LEU A 39 -10.30 3.41 -1.57
C LEU A 39 -9.09 3.56 -0.64
N LEU A 40 -8.06 4.30 -1.08
CA LEU A 40 -6.87 4.58 -0.29
C LEU A 40 -7.20 5.46 0.91
N ASN A 41 -7.95 6.55 0.75
CA ASN A 41 -8.24 7.48 1.86
C ASN A 41 -8.86 6.77 3.08
N PRO A 42 -9.92 5.96 2.95
CA PRO A 42 -10.45 5.19 4.07
C PRO A 42 -9.45 4.21 4.71
N LEU A 43 -8.57 3.59 3.91
CA LEU A 43 -7.51 2.71 4.43
C LEU A 43 -6.49 3.47 5.24
N LEU A 44 -5.99 4.58 4.71
CA LEU A 44 -4.99 5.42 5.34
C LEU A 44 -5.51 5.88 6.71
N ILE A 45 -6.72 6.43 6.75
CA ILE A 45 -7.38 6.87 7.99
C ILE A 45 -7.51 5.71 8.99
N LYS A 46 -7.94 4.52 8.54
CA LYS A 46 -8.09 3.36 9.43
C LYS A 46 -6.75 2.89 10.00
N ILE A 47 -5.70 2.84 9.19
CA ILE A 47 -4.36 2.45 9.62
C ILE A 47 -3.83 3.45 10.65
N VAL A 48 -4.04 4.75 10.42
CA VAL A 48 -3.67 5.83 11.35
C VAL A 48 -4.44 5.72 12.67
N SER A 49 -5.75 5.49 12.63
CA SER A 49 -6.61 5.42 13.82
C SER A 49 -6.34 4.23 14.76
N THR A 50 -5.79 3.14 14.23
CA THR A 50 -5.55 1.90 14.98
C THR A 50 -4.16 1.80 15.60
N HIS A 51 -3.24 2.68 15.19
CA HIS A 51 -1.83 2.62 15.57
C HIS A 51 -1.33 4.02 15.96
N THR A 52 -1.98 4.62 16.97
CA THR A 52 -1.51 5.84 17.63
C THR A 52 -0.54 5.44 18.76
N PRO A 53 0.78 5.61 18.62
CA PRO A 53 1.67 5.47 19.77
C PRO A 53 1.36 6.55 20.81
N TYR A 54 1.53 6.23 22.10
CA TYR A 54 1.35 7.19 23.20
C TYR A 54 2.45 8.26 23.24
N ASP A 55 3.57 8.03 22.56
CA ASP A 55 4.76 8.88 22.54
C ASP A 55 4.99 9.52 21.15
N GLU A 56 5.71 10.65 21.13
CA GLU A 56 6.11 11.34 19.91
C GLU A 56 6.94 10.42 19.00
N ILE A 57 6.53 10.30 17.73
CA ILE A 57 7.31 9.58 16.71
C ILE A 57 8.47 10.48 16.31
N PRO A 58 9.74 10.08 16.55
CA PRO A 58 10.90 10.94 16.27
C PRO A 58 10.99 11.26 14.79
N ASP A 59 11.24 12.53 14.48
CA ASP A 59 11.62 12.97 13.14
C ASP A 59 13.03 12.48 12.82
N VAL A 60 13.10 11.54 11.89
CA VAL A 60 14.37 11.13 11.30
C VAL A 60 14.29 11.51 9.83
N GLU A 61 15.00 12.57 9.45
CA GLU A 61 15.30 12.83 8.04
C GLU A 61 16.16 11.67 7.52
N LEU A 62 15.54 10.81 6.72
CA LEU A 62 16.21 9.74 6.01
C LEU A 62 16.38 10.20 4.57
N ASP A 63 17.62 10.23 4.09
CA ASP A 63 17.87 10.22 2.66
C ASP A 63 17.43 8.84 2.14
N TYR A 64 16.40 8.81 1.30
CA TYR A 64 15.84 7.55 0.83
C TYR A 64 16.68 7.04 -0.34
N PRO A 65 17.15 5.78 -0.29
CA PRO A 65 17.91 5.19 -1.38
C PRO A 65 17.06 5.11 -2.65
N GLY A 66 17.74 4.97 -3.80
CA GLY A 66 17.05 4.65 -5.04
C GLY A 66 16.27 3.34 -4.92
N VAL A 67 15.12 3.24 -5.58
CA VAL A 67 14.29 2.02 -5.54
C VAL A 67 15.07 0.80 -6.03
N ASP A 68 15.81 0.96 -7.12
CA ASP A 68 16.65 -0.09 -7.71
C ASP A 68 17.76 -0.55 -6.75
N GLU A 69 18.44 0.41 -6.10
CA GLU A 69 19.46 0.14 -5.09
C GLU A 69 18.87 -0.68 -3.93
N LYS A 70 17.68 -0.32 -3.48
CA LYS A 70 17.01 -1.01 -2.38
C LYS A 70 16.52 -2.41 -2.77
N ILE A 71 16.07 -2.59 -4.02
CA ILE A 71 15.71 -3.89 -4.59
C ILE A 71 16.94 -4.80 -4.61
N GLU A 72 18.07 -4.32 -5.14
CA GLU A 72 19.31 -5.08 -5.23
C GLU A 72 19.85 -5.41 -3.82
N TYR A 73 19.91 -4.42 -2.94
CA TYR A 73 20.40 -4.59 -1.57
C TYR A 73 19.60 -5.65 -0.80
N ASN A 74 18.29 -5.72 -0.99
CA ASN A 74 17.42 -6.68 -0.30
C ASN A 74 17.17 -7.97 -1.09
N ARG A 75 17.74 -8.11 -2.30
CA ARG A 75 17.52 -9.26 -3.19
C ARG A 75 16.03 -9.54 -3.44
N VAL A 76 15.25 -8.48 -3.68
CA VAL A 76 13.84 -8.64 -4.06
C VAL A 76 13.79 -9.19 -5.47
N SER A 77 13.04 -10.26 -5.70
CA SER A 77 12.99 -10.94 -7.00
C SER A 77 11.60 -10.85 -7.63
N VAL A 78 10.64 -11.62 -7.13
CA VAL A 78 9.28 -11.74 -7.67
C VAL A 78 8.52 -10.41 -7.62
N TYR A 79 8.68 -9.65 -6.53
CA TYR A 79 8.00 -8.38 -6.35
C TYR A 79 8.76 -7.17 -6.93
N SER A 80 9.92 -7.36 -7.52
CA SER A 80 10.73 -6.25 -8.05
C SER A 80 9.98 -5.47 -9.13
N GLU A 81 9.41 -6.18 -10.12
CA GLU A 81 8.61 -5.60 -11.20
C GLU A 81 7.39 -4.85 -10.66
N VAL A 82 6.67 -5.46 -9.71
CA VAL A 82 5.50 -4.84 -9.07
C VAL A 82 5.87 -3.56 -8.34
N ILE A 83 7.04 -3.53 -7.66
CA ILE A 83 7.51 -2.31 -7.00
C ILE A 83 7.81 -1.24 -8.04
N VAL A 84 8.59 -1.58 -9.09
CA VAL A 84 8.98 -0.64 -10.16
C VAL A 84 7.76 -0.04 -10.85
N ASP A 85 6.78 -0.86 -11.22
CA ASP A 85 5.53 -0.41 -11.85
C ASP A 85 4.74 0.56 -10.95
N ASN A 86 4.77 0.31 -9.64
CA ASN A 86 4.05 1.13 -8.67
C ASN A 86 4.77 2.46 -8.31
N VAL A 87 6.07 2.60 -8.62
CA VAL A 87 6.81 3.87 -8.41
C VAL A 87 6.13 5.03 -9.15
N GLY A 88 5.59 4.78 -10.35
CA GLY A 88 4.89 5.80 -11.15
C GLY A 88 3.64 6.39 -10.48
N TYR A 89 3.13 5.75 -9.44
CA TYR A 89 1.94 6.20 -8.70
C TYR A 89 2.29 6.79 -7.33
N MET A 90 3.57 7.00 -7.03
CA MET A 90 4.02 7.50 -5.73
C MET A 90 3.52 8.91 -5.41
N GLU A 91 3.51 9.79 -6.40
CA GLU A 91 2.97 11.14 -6.25
C GLU A 91 1.49 11.11 -5.82
N LEU A 92 0.71 10.14 -6.33
CA LEU A 92 -0.69 9.99 -5.95
C LEU A 92 -0.84 9.63 -4.47
N ILE A 93 -0.08 8.67 -3.96
CA ILE A 93 -0.19 8.28 -2.55
C ILE A 93 0.39 9.34 -1.62
N GLU A 94 1.46 10.04 -2.02
CA GLU A 94 2.03 11.17 -1.28
C GLU A 94 1.03 12.32 -1.15
N ASN A 95 0.36 12.70 -2.24
CA ASN A 95 -0.67 13.74 -2.21
C ASN A 95 -1.86 13.38 -1.29
N LEU A 96 -2.30 12.12 -1.33
CA LEU A 96 -3.38 11.65 -0.45
C LEU A 96 -2.97 11.68 1.02
N ILE A 97 -1.76 11.20 1.33
CA ILE A 97 -1.25 11.21 2.71
C ILE A 97 -1.03 12.64 3.19
N SER A 98 -0.51 13.54 2.35
CA SER A 98 -0.35 14.96 2.67
C SER A 98 -1.68 15.61 2.99
N THR A 99 -2.72 15.33 2.20
CA THR A 99 -4.07 15.86 2.45
C THR A 99 -4.59 15.40 3.81
N ILE A 100 -4.37 14.13 4.17
CA ILE A 100 -4.78 13.59 5.48
C ILE A 100 -3.93 14.20 6.60
N ASP A 101 -2.63 14.43 6.39
CA ASP A 101 -1.73 15.04 7.38
C ASP A 101 -2.08 16.52 7.64
N ASP A 102 -2.50 17.25 6.62
CA ASP A 102 -2.99 18.62 6.74
C ASP A 102 -4.26 18.70 7.61
N GLU A 103 -5.16 17.72 7.49
CA GLU A 103 -6.37 17.62 8.31
C GLU A 103 -6.09 17.08 9.72
N GLU A 104 -5.16 16.11 9.84
CA GLU A 104 -4.81 15.42 11.09
C GLU A 104 -3.28 15.33 11.25
N PRO A 105 -2.62 16.37 11.78
CA PRO A 105 -1.16 16.46 11.86
C PRO A 105 -0.47 15.19 12.40
N GLY A 106 0.53 14.72 11.67
CA GLY A 106 1.30 13.52 11.99
C GLY A 106 0.66 12.20 11.56
N ALA A 107 -0.43 12.23 10.80
CA ALA A 107 -1.03 11.06 10.17
C ALA A 107 -0.02 10.30 9.30
N GLN A 108 0.82 11.00 8.54
CA GLN A 108 1.88 10.37 7.73
C GLN A 108 2.82 9.54 8.61
N LYS A 109 3.29 10.10 9.73
CA LYS A 109 4.20 9.42 10.66
C LYS A 109 3.54 8.19 11.27
N ARG A 110 2.28 8.31 11.71
CA ARG A 110 1.49 7.19 12.26
C ARG A 110 1.29 6.09 11.21
N PHE A 111 1.02 6.48 9.97
CA PHE A 111 0.86 5.57 8.85
C PHE A 111 2.13 4.76 8.56
N LEU A 112 3.27 5.45 8.39
CA LEU A 112 4.58 4.82 8.19
C LEU A 112 4.98 3.93 9.38
N PHE A 113 4.67 4.35 10.61
CA PHE A 113 4.89 3.56 11.81
C PHE A 113 4.07 2.27 11.78
N ALA A 114 2.78 2.34 11.45
CA ALA A 114 1.91 1.18 11.37
C ALA A 114 2.40 0.15 10.35
N ILE A 115 2.81 0.59 9.16
CA ILE A 115 3.43 -0.28 8.15
C ILE A 115 4.69 -0.95 8.71
N ASN A 116 5.57 -0.18 9.37
CA ASN A 116 6.78 -0.73 9.97
C ASN A 116 6.49 -1.78 11.05
N GLN A 117 5.41 -1.62 11.82
CA GLN A 117 4.98 -2.63 12.79
C GLN A 117 4.53 -3.93 12.12
N LYS A 118 3.81 -3.84 10.99
CA LYS A 118 3.45 -5.03 10.20
C LYS A 118 4.69 -5.75 9.66
N TYR A 119 5.66 -4.99 9.12
CA TYR A 119 6.96 -5.53 8.70
C TYR A 119 7.71 -6.21 9.86
N LYS A 120 7.83 -5.56 11.01
CA LYS A 120 8.47 -6.14 12.20
C LYS A 120 7.75 -7.40 12.66
N SER A 121 6.43 -7.50 12.50
CA SER A 121 5.67 -8.72 12.81
C SER A 121 6.01 -9.84 11.83
N ALA A 122 5.91 -9.58 10.52
CA ALA A 122 6.26 -10.56 9.48
C ALA A 122 7.71 -11.05 9.61
N ARG A 123 8.65 -10.13 9.86
CA ARG A 123 10.07 -10.47 10.05
C ARG A 123 10.32 -11.33 11.30
N ARG A 124 9.59 -11.07 12.39
CA ARG A 124 9.67 -11.93 13.59
C ARG A 124 9.17 -13.34 13.30
N GLU A 125 8.07 -13.48 12.58
CA GLU A 125 7.54 -14.78 12.15
C GLU A 125 8.56 -15.52 11.26
N LEU A 126 9.13 -14.84 10.25
CA LEU A 126 10.17 -15.41 9.38
C LEU A 126 11.36 -15.94 10.19
N PHE A 127 11.84 -15.19 11.18
CA PHE A 127 12.97 -15.60 12.03
C PHE A 127 12.62 -16.74 12.99
N LEU A 128 11.36 -16.84 13.43
CA LEU A 128 10.91 -17.94 14.28
C LEU A 128 10.76 -19.26 13.50
N ASN A 129 10.49 -19.18 12.20
CA ASN A 129 10.35 -20.34 11.33
C ASN A 129 11.69 -20.93 10.86
N GLN A 130 12.82 -20.29 11.18
CA GLN A 130 14.15 -20.81 10.85
C GLN A 130 14.54 -21.96 11.77
N THR A 131 15.26 -22.95 11.24
CA THR A 131 15.82 -24.06 12.03
C THR A 131 16.74 -23.54 13.14
N GLU A 132 17.55 -22.51 12.82
CA GLU A 132 18.39 -21.80 13.77
C GLU A 132 18.03 -20.32 13.78
N ARG A 133 17.83 -19.75 14.97
CA ARG A 133 17.43 -18.35 15.12
C ARG A 133 18.60 -17.43 14.79
N PRO A 134 18.43 -16.41 13.92
CA PRO A 134 19.50 -15.49 13.60
C PRO A 134 19.83 -14.60 14.81
N VAL A 135 21.09 -14.61 15.22
CA VAL A 135 21.57 -13.84 16.38
C VAL A 135 22.28 -12.57 15.93
N THR A 136 23.15 -12.68 14.92
CA THR A 136 23.97 -11.56 14.43
C THR A 136 23.20 -10.68 13.43
N PRO A 137 23.59 -9.40 13.26
CA PRO A 137 23.01 -8.52 12.23
C PRO A 137 23.15 -9.09 10.82
N GLU A 138 24.29 -9.73 10.50
CA GLU A 138 24.55 -10.33 9.19
C GLU A 138 23.64 -11.53 8.91
N GLN A 139 23.45 -12.40 9.90
CA GLN A 139 22.51 -13.52 9.80
C GLN A 139 21.08 -13.02 9.56
N LYS A 140 20.65 -12.02 10.35
CA LYS A 140 19.32 -11.41 10.19
C LYS A 140 19.14 -10.83 8.81
N LEU A 141 20.11 -10.06 8.33
CA LEU A 141 20.08 -9.46 6.99
C LEU A 141 20.04 -10.54 5.90
N ASN A 142 20.84 -11.61 6.01
CA ASN A 142 20.84 -12.67 5.01
C ASN A 142 19.51 -13.41 4.95
N ILE A 143 18.89 -13.70 6.10
CA ILE A 143 17.57 -14.33 6.15
C ILE A 143 16.49 -13.39 5.60
N THR A 144 16.52 -12.11 5.96
CA THR A 144 15.63 -11.09 5.39
C THR A 144 15.76 -11.01 3.88
N ARG A 145 16.99 -11.08 3.34
CA ARG A 145 17.24 -11.07 1.88
C ARG A 145 16.68 -12.30 1.18
N ILE A 146 16.83 -13.48 1.78
CA ILE A 146 16.31 -14.73 1.21
C ILE A 146 14.78 -14.74 1.23
N GLY A 147 14.17 -14.24 2.32
CA GLY A 147 12.71 -14.16 2.47
C GLY A 147 12.11 -12.83 2.04
N SER A 148 12.79 -12.04 1.20
CA SER A 148 12.39 -10.65 0.89
C SER A 148 10.99 -10.57 0.26
N ASP A 149 10.74 -11.42 -0.74
CA ASP A 149 9.45 -11.53 -1.43
C ASP A 149 8.33 -12.06 -0.49
N GLU A 150 8.64 -13.03 0.37
CA GLU A 150 7.70 -13.55 1.38
C GLU A 150 7.31 -12.46 2.37
N LEU A 151 8.28 -11.64 2.81
CA LEU A 151 8.04 -10.52 3.71
C LEU A 151 7.15 -9.45 3.07
N ILE A 152 7.38 -9.14 1.79
CA ILE A 152 6.56 -8.18 1.04
C ILE A 152 5.11 -8.66 0.98
N LEU A 153 4.89 -9.92 0.59
CA LEU A 153 3.56 -10.53 0.54
C LEU A 153 2.88 -10.52 1.91
N LYS A 154 3.59 -11.00 2.95
CA LYS A 154 3.04 -11.07 4.30
C LYS A 154 2.66 -9.70 4.85
N VAL A 155 3.46 -8.66 4.56
CA VAL A 155 3.12 -7.29 4.94
C VAL A 155 1.86 -6.81 4.24
N SER A 156 1.71 -7.08 2.93
CA SER A 156 0.50 -6.78 2.16
C SER A 156 -0.76 -7.38 2.83
N GLU A 157 -0.69 -8.65 3.24
CA GLU A 157 -1.78 -9.35 3.93
C GLU A 157 -2.09 -8.74 5.31
N LEU A 158 -1.06 -8.32 6.05
CA LEU A 158 -1.20 -7.75 7.40
C LEU A 158 -1.73 -6.31 7.43
N ILE A 159 -1.54 -5.55 6.34
CA ILE A 159 -2.03 -4.17 6.21
C ILE A 159 -3.54 -4.13 6.03
N VAL A 160 -4.08 -5.10 5.30
CA VAL A 160 -5.52 -5.23 5.05
C VAL A 160 -5.96 -6.60 5.53
N ASP A 161 -6.13 -6.72 6.85
CA ASP A 161 -6.80 -7.90 7.40
C ASP A 161 -8.16 -8.01 6.70
N ILE A 162 -8.43 -9.17 6.09
CA ILE A 162 -9.49 -9.47 5.12
C ILE A 162 -10.90 -9.09 5.63
N LYS A 163 -11.03 -8.73 6.90
CA LYS A 163 -12.25 -8.32 7.59
C LYS A 163 -12.49 -6.81 7.66
N THR A 164 -11.58 -5.94 7.18
CA THR A 164 -11.56 -4.53 7.59
C THR A 164 -12.30 -3.50 6.72
N GLY A 165 -13.26 -3.87 5.88
CA GLY A 165 -14.33 -2.91 5.50
C GLY A 165 -14.39 -2.47 4.04
N PHE A 166 -13.80 -3.21 3.11
CA PHE A 166 -14.08 -3.04 1.67
C PHE A 166 -15.29 -3.85 1.19
N HIS A 167 -16.37 -3.84 1.97
CA HIS A 167 -17.59 -4.53 1.58
C HIS A 167 -18.14 -3.85 0.31
N GLY A 168 -18.00 -4.52 -0.84
CA GLY A 168 -18.50 -4.05 -2.14
C GLY A 168 -17.46 -3.45 -3.09
N ALA A 169 -16.20 -3.29 -2.68
CA ALA A 169 -15.14 -2.87 -3.61
C ALA A 169 -14.65 -4.06 -4.46
N PRO A 170 -14.37 -3.86 -5.77
CA PRO A 170 -13.72 -4.87 -6.60
C PRO A 170 -12.40 -5.35 -5.99
N SER A 171 -12.20 -6.68 -5.93
CA SER A 171 -10.99 -7.29 -5.37
C SER A 171 -9.69 -6.77 -6.01
N GLU A 172 -9.70 -6.55 -7.32
CA GLU A 172 -8.57 -5.97 -8.08
C GLU A 172 -8.16 -4.59 -7.56
N LEU A 173 -9.13 -3.73 -7.22
CA LEU A 173 -8.83 -2.41 -6.67
C LEU A 173 -8.26 -2.48 -5.26
N VAL A 174 -8.74 -3.44 -4.46
CA VAL A 174 -8.22 -3.67 -3.11
C VAL A 174 -6.79 -4.19 -3.18
N ASP A 175 -6.50 -5.13 -4.08
CA ASP A 175 -5.17 -5.67 -4.27
C ASP A 175 -4.19 -4.62 -4.80
N TRP A 176 -4.64 -3.76 -5.71
CA TRP A 176 -3.82 -2.65 -6.18
C TRP A 176 -3.53 -1.63 -5.08
N ALA A 177 -4.54 -1.25 -4.29
CA ALA A 177 -4.36 -0.37 -3.14
C ALA A 177 -3.34 -0.94 -2.13
N ARG A 178 -3.36 -2.25 -1.89
CA ARG A 178 -2.36 -2.92 -1.04
C ARG A 178 -0.95 -2.77 -1.60
N GLN A 179 -0.78 -3.01 -2.90
CA GLN A 179 0.53 -2.92 -3.56
C GLN A 179 1.09 -1.50 -3.47
N LEU A 180 0.26 -0.47 -3.67
CA LEU A 180 0.68 0.93 -3.53
C LEU A 180 1.15 1.26 -2.10
N ILE A 181 0.43 0.79 -1.08
CA ILE A 181 0.83 1.00 0.32
C ILE A 181 2.15 0.28 0.63
N VAL A 182 2.31 -0.95 0.14
CA VAL A 182 3.55 -1.72 0.31
C VAL A 182 4.72 -1.04 -0.40
N CYS A 183 4.51 -0.54 -1.62
CA CYS A 183 5.51 0.22 -2.36
C CYS A 183 5.92 1.49 -1.60
N TYR A 184 4.94 2.24 -1.08
CA TYR A 184 5.18 3.42 -0.25
C TYR A 184 6.02 3.08 1.00
N GLY A 185 5.62 2.04 1.73
CA GLY A 185 6.39 1.55 2.89
C GLY A 185 7.79 1.07 2.53
N PHE A 186 7.97 0.48 1.35
CA PHE A 186 9.26 0.04 0.85
C PHE A 186 10.18 1.23 0.56
N ILE A 187 9.70 2.25 -0.15
CA ILE A 187 10.48 3.45 -0.50
C ILE A 187 10.88 4.22 0.76
N HIS A 188 9.96 4.38 1.71
CA HIS A 188 10.24 5.06 2.98
C HIS A 188 11.02 4.21 4.00
N CYS A 189 11.68 3.14 3.57
CA CYS A 189 12.49 2.24 4.41
C CYS A 189 11.75 1.69 5.65
N LYS A 190 10.43 1.51 5.54
CA LYS A 190 9.58 0.90 6.58
C LYS A 190 9.36 -0.59 6.35
N ILE A 191 9.57 -1.06 5.13
CA ILE A 191 9.57 -2.47 4.72
C ILE A 191 10.95 -2.81 4.15
N LEU A 192 11.54 -3.92 4.62
CA LEU A 192 12.91 -4.36 4.30
C LEU A 192 14.00 -3.39 4.80
N GLU A 193 15.26 -3.81 4.75
CA GLU A 193 16.37 -3.06 5.37
C GLU A 193 16.84 -1.91 4.45
N PRO A 194 17.25 -0.76 5.01
CA PRO A 194 17.88 0.30 4.23
C PRO A 194 19.28 -0.16 3.74
N PRO A 195 19.66 0.16 2.49
CA PRO A 195 21.05 0.11 2.04
C PRO A 195 21.95 0.98 2.94
N LYS A 196 23.24 0.64 3.01
CA LYS A 196 24.25 1.33 3.82
C LYS A 196 25.37 1.84 2.94
#